data_AF-A0A6G9H402-F1
#
_entry.id   AF-A0A6G9H402-F1
#
_cell.length_a   1.000
_cell.length_b   1.000
_cell.length_c   1.000
_cell.angle_alpha   90.00
_cell.angle_beta   90.00
_cell.angle_gamma   90.00
#
_symmetry.space_group_name_H-M   'P 1'
#
loop_
_entity.id
_entity.type
_entity.pdbx_description
1 polymer ?
#
loop_
_entity_poly.entity_id
_entity_poly.type
_entity_poly.pdbx_seq_one_letter_code
_entity_poly.pdbx_strand_id
1 'polypeptide(L)'
;MSYDESQPAPRRRFGLNPLTLTVATLVPAAVVGVLVWQGLGGSGDDGGNAAAATASASPTGRSGTLLGDGVPGDAEPGGSGPASPGATDPAKGPLAGKVVVIDPGHNTRNHLHTAEINKQVQIGPTSKECDTTGTATNAGYAEAAFTLDVSHRLRDLLKKEGATVTLTQDDDRPFGPCVDERARIGNRAKADAVVSVHADGSAVGNRGFHVILPGLVKGGGADTTPIVGPSRDLGEHIAGRFAAVTGSAPSNYIGDGTGLDVRKDLGGLNLSTVPKVFVECGNMRDPKDAALLTSADWRQKAARGLAEGISGFLAP
;
A
#
# COMPACT_ATOMS: atom_id res chain seq x y z
N MET A 1 -23.79 -70.42 8.18
CA MET A 1 -22.97 -69.21 8.01
C MET A 1 -22.38 -68.92 9.39
N SER A 2 -21.25 -69.55 9.68
CA SER A 2 -20.56 -69.46 10.97
C SER A 2 -19.61 -68.27 10.98
N TYR A 3 -19.60 -67.55 12.10
CA TYR A 3 -18.55 -66.64 12.49
C TYR A 3 -17.27 -67.45 12.74
N ASP A 4 -16.16 -67.03 12.14
CA ASP A 4 -14.82 -67.50 12.47
C ASP A 4 -13.96 -66.30 12.87
N GLU A 5 -13.39 -66.43 14.06
CA GLU A 5 -12.69 -65.43 14.84
C GLU A 5 -11.24 -65.92 14.95
N SER A 6 -10.37 -65.44 14.06
CA SER A 6 -8.93 -65.67 14.20
C SER A 6 -8.12 -64.62 13.44
N GLN A 7 -7.54 -63.66 14.17
CA GLN A 7 -6.41 -62.87 13.71
C GLN A 7 -5.31 -62.95 14.78
N PRO A 8 -4.07 -63.35 14.42
CA PRO A 8 -2.98 -63.48 15.38
C PRO A 8 -2.21 -62.15 15.54
N ALA A 9 -1.82 -61.85 16.76
CA ALA A 9 -0.61 -61.05 17.06
C ALA A 9 0.53 -62.02 17.46
N PRO A 10 1.80 -61.61 17.70
CA PRO A 10 2.51 -60.34 17.45
C PRO A 10 3.90 -60.56 16.80
N ARG A 11 4.65 -59.51 16.40
CA ARG A 11 6.14 -59.47 16.51
C ARG A 11 6.68 -58.06 16.70
N ARG A 12 7.27 -57.81 17.88
CA ARG A 12 8.19 -56.69 18.16
C ARG A 12 9.50 -56.91 17.38
N ARG A 13 10.03 -55.86 16.74
CA ARG A 13 11.45 -55.73 16.38
C ARG A 13 11.97 -54.35 16.78
N PHE A 14 13.14 -54.37 17.41
CA PHE A 14 13.92 -53.24 17.89
C PHE A 14 14.76 -52.60 16.78
N GLY A 15 15.06 -51.30 16.94
CA GLY A 15 16.14 -50.54 16.27
C GLY A 15 15.74 -49.89 14.94
N LEU A 16 16.09 -48.65 14.59
CA LEU A 16 17.06 -47.66 15.09
C LEU A 16 16.55 -46.27 14.63
N ASN A 17 16.71 -45.23 15.46
CA ASN A 17 16.53 -43.83 15.07
C ASN A 17 17.75 -43.36 14.25
N PRO A 18 17.54 -42.64 13.12
CA PRO A 18 18.47 -41.62 12.69
C PRO A 18 17.89 -40.23 13.00
N LEU A 19 18.60 -39.53 13.88
CA LEU A 19 18.47 -38.10 14.13
C LEU A 19 18.81 -37.37 12.83
N THR A 20 17.85 -36.73 12.17
CA THR A 20 18.12 -35.78 11.09
C THR A 20 18.28 -34.38 11.69
N LEU A 21 19.54 -34.00 11.91
CA LEU A 21 19.98 -32.63 12.16
C LEU A 21 19.90 -31.85 10.84
N THR A 22 18.87 -31.01 10.66
CA THR A 22 18.84 -29.99 9.62
C THR A 22 19.58 -28.75 10.11
N VAL A 23 20.81 -28.56 9.60
CA VAL A 23 21.57 -27.32 9.75
C VAL A 23 20.99 -26.29 8.78
N ALA A 24 20.32 -25.27 9.32
CA ALA A 24 19.93 -24.10 8.54
C ALA A 24 21.15 -23.19 8.32
N THR A 25 21.69 -23.18 7.10
CA THR A 25 22.71 -22.20 6.69
C THR A 25 22.04 -20.86 6.38
N LEU A 26 22.18 -19.89 7.28
CA LEU A 26 21.93 -18.48 7.03
C LEU A 26 23.07 -17.93 6.17
N VAL A 27 22.75 -17.43 4.97
CA VAL A 27 23.69 -16.63 4.15
C VAL A 27 23.13 -15.22 4.00
N PRO A 28 23.76 -14.20 4.62
CA PRO A 28 23.42 -12.81 4.35
C PRO A 28 24.20 -12.33 3.13
N ALA A 29 23.50 -12.08 2.02
CA ALA A 29 24.08 -11.39 0.86
C ALA A 29 23.91 -9.88 1.01
N ALA A 30 24.88 -9.24 1.64
CA ALA A 30 25.10 -7.80 1.51
C ALA A 30 26.07 -7.58 0.34
N VAL A 31 25.62 -6.90 -0.72
CA VAL A 31 26.52 -6.37 -1.75
C VAL A 31 26.42 -4.85 -1.72
N VAL A 32 27.46 -4.23 -1.17
CA VAL A 32 27.76 -2.80 -1.28
C VAL A 32 28.49 -2.61 -2.61
N GLY A 33 27.86 -1.93 -3.56
CA GLY A 33 28.50 -1.48 -4.79
C GLY A 33 29.03 -0.06 -4.62
N VAL A 34 30.34 0.10 -4.42
CA VAL A 34 31.04 1.37 -4.60
C VAL A 34 31.57 1.40 -6.03
N LEU A 35 31.14 2.38 -6.83
CA LEU A 35 31.78 2.71 -8.10
C LEU A 35 32.70 3.91 -7.89
N VAL A 36 34.00 3.66 -8.02
CA VAL A 36 35.05 4.67 -8.15
C VAL A 36 35.21 4.97 -9.65
N TRP A 37 35.00 6.22 -10.05
CA TRP A 37 35.40 6.73 -11.36
C TRP A 37 36.73 7.47 -11.21
N GLN A 38 37.79 6.94 -11.81
CA GLN A 38 39.08 7.61 -12.02
C GLN A 38 39.15 8.03 -13.48
N GLY A 39 39.16 9.34 -13.72
CA GLY A 39 39.52 9.95 -15.00
C GLY A 39 40.71 10.88 -14.77
N LEU A 40 41.88 10.45 -15.26
CA LEU A 40 43.11 11.22 -15.30
C LEU A 40 43.10 12.20 -16.47
N GLY A 41 43.66 13.40 -16.26
CA GLY A 41 44.30 14.17 -17.34
C GLY A 41 44.09 15.68 -17.25
N GLY A 42 45.11 16.41 -16.77
CA GLY A 42 45.29 17.83 -17.08
C GLY A 42 45.83 18.69 -15.93
N SER A 43 47.14 18.69 -15.73
CA SER A 43 47.85 19.77 -15.03
C SER A 43 48.44 20.72 -16.08
N GLY A 44 48.28 22.03 -15.88
CA GLY A 44 48.87 23.08 -16.70
C GLY A 44 48.48 24.48 -16.23
N ASP A 45 49.39 25.07 -15.44
CA ASP A 45 49.69 26.48 -15.11
C ASP A 45 48.71 27.63 -15.39
N ASP A 46 48.49 28.39 -14.31
CA ASP A 46 48.71 29.84 -14.09
C ASP A 46 48.52 30.86 -15.23
N GLY A 47 47.69 31.87 -14.93
CA GLY A 47 47.83 33.22 -15.49
C GLY A 47 46.59 34.10 -15.47
N GLY A 48 46.53 35.07 -14.55
CA GLY A 48 46.12 36.44 -14.90
C GLY A 48 44.71 36.95 -14.56
N ASN A 49 44.66 37.71 -13.46
CA ASN A 49 44.09 39.08 -13.36
C ASN A 49 42.57 39.32 -13.16
N ALA A 50 42.22 39.61 -11.90
CA ALA A 50 41.53 40.80 -11.36
C ALA A 50 40.30 41.44 -12.05
N ALA A 51 39.22 41.56 -11.25
CA ALA A 51 38.38 42.75 -10.94
C ALA A 51 36.90 42.31 -10.77
N ALA A 52 36.34 42.20 -9.56
CA ALA A 52 35.85 43.23 -8.64
C ALA A 52 34.41 43.73 -8.94
N ALA A 53 33.62 43.80 -7.85
CA ALA A 53 32.36 44.51 -7.63
C ALA A 53 31.05 43.83 -8.10
N THR A 54 29.93 43.79 -7.38
CA THR A 54 29.51 44.29 -6.05
C THR A 54 28.14 43.69 -5.72
N ALA A 55 27.83 43.64 -4.42
CA ALA A 55 26.58 43.19 -3.82
C ALA A 55 25.38 44.14 -4.04
N SER A 56 24.16 43.61 -3.80
CA SER A 56 23.05 44.16 -2.98
C SER A 56 21.71 43.63 -3.54
N ALA A 57 20.91 42.85 -2.81
CA ALA A 57 20.08 43.17 -1.64
C ALA A 57 18.87 44.10 -1.96
N SER A 58 17.69 43.61 -1.55
CA SER A 58 16.30 44.06 -1.76
C SER A 58 15.99 45.51 -1.34
N PRO A 59 14.74 46.00 -1.55
CA PRO A 59 13.80 45.97 -0.42
C PRO A 59 12.29 45.83 -0.77
N THR A 60 11.54 45.74 0.33
CA THR A 60 10.09 45.56 0.55
C THR A 60 9.28 46.87 0.58
N GLY A 61 7.94 46.75 0.57
CA GLY A 61 6.94 47.77 0.97
C GLY A 61 5.99 48.16 -0.19
N ARG A 62 4.69 48.39 -0.06
CA ARG A 62 3.79 48.71 1.08
C ARG A 62 2.32 48.53 0.63
N SER A 63 1.42 48.39 1.61
CA SER A 63 -0.05 48.43 1.53
C SER A 63 -0.63 49.73 0.93
N GLY A 64 -1.85 49.64 0.38
CA GLY A 64 -2.72 50.78 0.10
C GLY A 64 -4.18 50.33 -0.09
N THR A 65 -5.03 50.71 0.87
CA THR A 65 -6.50 50.58 0.88
C THR A 65 -7.12 51.81 0.23
N LEU A 66 -8.17 51.69 -0.60
CA LEU A 66 -9.09 52.80 -0.93
C LEU A 66 -10.54 52.28 -1.05
N LEU A 67 -11.46 53.07 -0.48
CA LEU A 67 -12.92 52.95 -0.46
C LEU A 67 -13.55 54.10 -1.29
N GLY A 68 -14.79 53.89 -1.76
CA GLY A 68 -15.74 54.91 -2.28
C GLY A 68 -15.66 55.15 -3.80
N ASP A 69 -16.72 55.36 -4.59
CA ASP A 69 -18.15 55.63 -4.40
C ASP A 69 -18.93 55.23 -5.68
N GLY A 70 -20.25 55.06 -5.59
CA GLY A 70 -21.11 54.56 -6.68
C GLY A 70 -21.81 55.61 -7.55
N VAL A 71 -22.68 55.10 -8.46
CA VAL A 71 -23.92 55.64 -9.10
C VAL A 71 -24.07 55.11 -10.56
N PRO A 72 -25.31 54.89 -11.07
CA PRO A 72 -25.67 53.69 -11.85
C PRO A 72 -25.87 53.94 -13.36
N GLY A 73 -25.98 52.85 -14.13
CA GLY A 73 -26.39 52.93 -15.53
C GLY A 73 -26.62 51.57 -16.17
N ASP A 74 -27.88 51.37 -16.57
CA ASP A 74 -28.40 50.56 -17.68
C ASP A 74 -28.47 49.02 -17.57
N ALA A 75 -29.73 48.59 -17.57
CA ALA A 75 -30.20 47.22 -17.75
C ALA A 75 -30.25 46.87 -19.24
N GLU A 76 -29.78 45.69 -19.61
CA GLU A 76 -30.26 44.90 -20.76
C GLU A 76 -29.88 43.40 -20.59
N PRO A 77 -30.51 42.46 -21.33
CA PRO A 77 -31.10 41.27 -20.72
C PRO A 77 -30.29 39.96 -20.90
N GLY A 78 -30.55 39.02 -19.98
CA GLY A 78 -30.72 37.60 -20.31
C GLY A 78 -29.54 36.86 -20.94
N GLY A 79 -28.44 36.70 -20.21
CA GLY A 79 -27.38 35.75 -20.54
C GLY A 79 -27.39 34.56 -19.59
N SER A 80 -27.87 33.41 -20.06
CA SER A 80 -27.78 32.12 -19.37
C SER A 80 -26.32 31.80 -19.07
N GLY A 81 -25.89 31.98 -17.82
CA GLY A 81 -24.55 31.63 -17.39
C GLY A 81 -24.28 30.13 -17.58
N PRO A 82 -23.03 29.72 -17.87
CA PRO A 82 -22.67 28.31 -17.94
C PRO A 82 -22.94 27.68 -16.58
N ALA A 83 -23.74 26.62 -16.56
CA ALA A 83 -24.01 25.84 -15.37
C ALA A 83 -22.68 25.39 -14.75
N SER A 84 -22.47 25.71 -13.46
CA SER A 84 -21.50 25.01 -12.64
C SER A 84 -21.71 23.50 -12.80
N PRO A 85 -20.66 22.67 -12.93
CA PRO A 85 -20.83 21.23 -12.86
C PRO A 85 -21.42 20.93 -11.49
N GLY A 86 -22.68 20.49 -11.49
CA GLY A 86 -23.38 20.10 -10.27
C GLY A 86 -22.56 19.04 -9.56
N ALA A 87 -22.32 19.25 -8.27
CA ALA A 87 -21.84 18.20 -7.38
C ALA A 87 -22.77 16.99 -7.56
N THR A 88 -22.21 15.87 -7.96
CA THR A 88 -22.91 14.59 -8.05
C THR A 88 -23.52 14.27 -6.69
N ASP A 89 -24.84 14.05 -6.64
CA ASP A 89 -25.56 13.61 -5.44
C ASP A 89 -24.82 12.45 -4.74
N PRO A 90 -24.32 12.64 -3.51
CA PRO A 90 -23.57 11.61 -2.81
C PRO A 90 -24.54 10.67 -2.08
N ALA A 91 -25.26 9.79 -2.80
CA ALA A 91 -26.14 8.81 -2.13
C ALA A 91 -26.68 7.65 -2.98
N LYS A 92 -26.26 7.44 -4.23
CA LYS A 92 -26.85 6.37 -5.07
C LYS A 92 -25.81 5.32 -5.44
N GLY A 93 -26.09 4.07 -5.09
CA GLY A 93 -25.27 2.92 -5.45
C GLY A 93 -25.25 1.84 -4.35
N PRO A 94 -24.68 0.66 -4.65
CA PRO A 94 -24.64 -0.47 -3.71
C PRO A 94 -23.85 -0.17 -2.43
N LEU A 95 -23.00 0.87 -2.42
CA LEU A 95 -22.20 1.28 -1.27
C LEU A 95 -22.64 2.60 -0.65
N ALA A 96 -23.85 3.08 -0.96
CA ALA A 96 -24.39 4.28 -0.35
C ALA A 96 -24.35 4.19 1.19
N GLY A 97 -23.75 5.19 1.84
CA GLY A 97 -23.60 5.24 3.30
C GLY A 97 -22.41 4.43 3.85
N LYS A 98 -21.66 3.72 3.01
CA LYS A 98 -20.44 3.01 3.43
C LYS A 98 -19.23 3.94 3.40
N VAL A 99 -18.32 3.74 4.34
CA VAL A 99 -17.02 4.42 4.43
C VAL A 99 -15.91 3.41 4.15
N VAL A 100 -15.12 3.68 3.11
CA VAL A 100 -13.94 2.87 2.77
C VAL A 100 -12.69 3.72 2.89
N VAL A 101 -11.68 3.20 3.59
CA VAL A 101 -10.35 3.81 3.61
C VAL A 101 -9.40 2.99 2.77
N ILE A 102 -8.73 3.64 1.82
CA ILE A 102 -7.70 3.02 0.99
C ILE A 102 -6.36 3.54 1.49
N ASP A 103 -5.41 2.62 1.68
CA ASP A 103 -4.07 2.90 2.15
C ASP A 103 -3.07 2.60 1.03
N PRO A 104 -2.72 3.58 0.17
CA PRO A 104 -1.66 3.37 -0.81
C PRO A 104 -0.34 3.22 -0.08
N GLY A 105 0.23 2.01 -0.13
CA GLY A 105 1.46 1.65 0.57
C GLY A 105 2.62 2.57 0.23
N HIS A 106 3.44 2.90 1.24
CA HIS A 106 4.60 3.79 1.14
C HIS A 106 4.24 5.22 0.69
N ASN A 107 5.25 6.02 0.38
CA ASN A 107 5.11 7.35 -0.25
C ASN A 107 6.20 7.57 -1.28
N THR A 108 5.88 8.32 -2.34
CA THR A 108 6.77 8.53 -3.49
C THR A 108 8.10 9.17 -3.11
N ARG A 109 8.09 10.02 -2.07
CA ARG A 109 9.24 10.80 -1.58
C ARG A 109 9.92 10.25 -0.33
N ASN A 110 9.49 9.09 0.21
CA ASN A 110 10.11 8.50 1.41
C ASN A 110 11.64 8.29 1.23
N HIS A 111 12.11 8.02 0.01
CA HIS A 111 13.54 7.86 -0.28
C HIS A 111 14.39 9.12 0.00
N LEU A 112 13.78 10.30 0.08
CA LEU A 112 14.42 11.57 0.44
C LEU A 112 14.39 11.86 1.96
N HIS A 113 13.70 11.02 2.74
CA HIS A 113 13.39 11.24 4.15
C HIS A 113 13.67 10.00 5.01
N THR A 114 14.80 9.33 4.73
CA THR A 114 15.15 8.05 5.36
C THR A 114 15.32 8.16 6.88
N ALA A 115 15.80 9.30 7.39
CA ALA A 115 15.94 9.52 8.82
C ALA A 115 14.58 9.61 9.53
N GLU A 116 13.58 10.23 8.88
CA GLU A 116 12.24 10.40 9.43
C GLU A 116 11.45 9.09 9.39
N ILE A 117 11.50 8.33 8.29
CA ILE A 117 10.79 7.06 8.17
C ILE A 117 11.42 5.92 9.00
N ASN A 118 12.71 6.02 9.34
CA ASN A 118 13.38 5.04 10.21
C ASN A 118 13.07 5.23 11.71
N LYS A 119 12.37 6.30 12.10
CA LYS A 119 11.94 6.49 13.50
C LYS A 119 11.02 5.35 13.92
N GLN A 120 11.24 4.80 15.10
CA GLN A 120 10.44 3.70 15.60
C GLN A 120 9.05 4.19 16.08
N VAL A 121 8.01 3.48 15.66
CA VAL A 121 6.62 3.67 16.11
C VAL A 121 6.10 2.37 16.72
N GLN A 122 5.26 2.50 17.74
CA GLN A 122 4.64 1.35 18.40
C GLN A 122 3.57 0.72 17.50
N ILE A 123 3.57 -0.60 17.36
CA ILE A 123 2.68 -1.37 16.48
C ILE A 123 1.92 -2.48 17.22
N GLY A 124 1.54 -2.18 18.46
CA GLY A 124 1.03 -3.13 19.44
C GLY A 124 2.11 -3.48 20.46
N PRO A 125 2.37 -4.77 20.75
CA PRO A 125 3.34 -5.17 21.77
C PRO A 125 4.81 -4.93 21.35
N THR A 126 5.06 -4.58 20.09
CA THR A 126 6.39 -4.31 19.52
C THR A 126 6.45 -2.93 18.87
N SER A 127 7.62 -2.55 18.34
CA SER A 127 7.82 -1.36 17.52
C SER A 127 8.43 -1.73 16.17
N LYS A 128 8.27 -0.86 15.19
CA LYS A 128 8.94 -0.92 13.88
C LYS A 128 9.17 0.48 13.33
N GLU A 129 9.86 0.58 12.21
CA GLU A 129 10.05 1.81 11.46
C GLU A 129 8.70 2.46 11.12
N CYS A 130 8.65 3.79 11.18
CA CYS A 130 7.52 4.63 10.83
C CYS A 130 6.98 4.27 9.44
N ASP A 131 7.85 4.18 8.44
CA ASP A 131 7.50 3.73 7.09
C ASP A 131 8.76 3.18 6.39
N THR A 132 8.60 2.65 5.19
CA THR A 132 9.72 2.26 4.31
C THR A 132 9.55 2.89 2.93
N THR A 133 10.56 2.78 2.08
CA THR A 133 10.48 3.25 0.69
C THR A 133 9.63 2.36 -0.21
N GLY A 134 9.34 1.13 0.22
CA GLY A 134 8.85 0.06 -0.65
C GLY A 134 9.93 -0.51 -1.56
N THR A 135 9.55 -1.50 -2.37
CA THR A 135 10.39 -2.10 -3.41
C THR A 135 10.28 -1.35 -4.74
N ALA A 136 10.86 -1.91 -5.79
CA ALA A 136 10.71 -1.42 -7.16
C ALA A 136 10.89 -2.57 -8.16
N THR A 137 10.41 -2.38 -9.38
CA THR A 137 10.82 -3.27 -10.48
C THR A 137 12.29 -3.09 -10.81
N ASN A 138 12.90 -4.06 -11.50
CA ASN A 138 14.30 -3.95 -11.94
C ASN A 138 14.52 -2.80 -12.95
N ALA A 139 13.44 -2.29 -13.58
CA ALA A 139 13.47 -1.12 -14.45
C ALA A 139 13.27 0.21 -13.70
N GLY A 140 13.13 0.19 -12.37
CA GLY A 140 13.01 1.39 -11.54
C GLY A 140 11.59 1.89 -11.32
N TYR A 141 10.54 1.13 -11.68
CA TYR A 141 9.18 1.50 -11.33
C TYR A 141 8.92 1.22 -9.85
N ALA A 142 8.84 2.28 -9.04
CA ALA A 142 8.71 2.19 -7.59
C ALA A 142 7.34 1.67 -7.14
N GLU A 143 7.34 0.88 -6.07
CA GLU A 143 6.11 0.38 -5.45
C GLU A 143 5.18 1.54 -5.04
N ALA A 144 5.72 2.58 -4.40
CA ALA A 144 4.93 3.75 -3.97
C ALA A 144 4.18 4.45 -5.12
N ALA A 145 4.74 4.44 -6.34
CA ALA A 145 4.06 4.98 -7.51
C ALA A 145 2.96 4.03 -8.02
N PHE A 146 3.23 2.72 -8.00
CA PHE A 146 2.25 1.69 -8.32
C PHE A 146 1.03 1.71 -7.39
N THR A 147 1.26 1.73 -6.08
CA THR A 147 0.21 1.68 -5.07
C THR A 147 -0.68 2.91 -5.12
N LEU A 148 -0.10 4.10 -5.33
CA LEU A 148 -0.84 5.35 -5.48
C LEU A 148 -1.75 5.33 -6.72
N ASP A 149 -1.23 4.92 -7.89
CA ASP A 149 -2.04 4.84 -9.13
C ASP A 149 -3.21 3.84 -8.98
N VAL A 150 -2.96 2.63 -8.45
CA VAL A 150 -4.02 1.64 -8.22
C VAL A 150 -5.04 2.15 -7.21
N SER A 151 -4.60 2.83 -6.15
CA SER A 151 -5.48 3.37 -5.11
C SER A 151 -6.36 4.51 -5.62
N HIS A 152 -5.87 5.36 -6.52
CA HIS A 152 -6.70 6.38 -7.19
C HIS A 152 -7.78 5.75 -8.07
N ARG A 153 -7.43 4.73 -8.86
CA ARG A 153 -8.41 3.99 -9.67
C ARG A 153 -9.46 3.32 -8.79
N LEU A 154 -9.03 2.70 -7.69
CA LEU A 154 -9.92 2.06 -6.72
C LEU A 154 -10.86 3.07 -6.08
N ARG A 155 -10.35 4.24 -5.65
CA ARG A 155 -11.13 5.34 -5.10
C ARG A 155 -12.25 5.76 -6.07
N ASP A 156 -11.91 5.96 -7.33
CA ASP A 156 -12.86 6.46 -8.32
C ASP A 156 -13.97 5.43 -8.61
N LEU A 157 -13.63 4.13 -8.61
CA LEU A 157 -14.61 3.05 -8.73
C LEU A 157 -15.55 2.99 -7.52
N LEU A 158 -15.01 3.00 -6.30
CA LEU A 158 -15.82 2.93 -5.08
C LEU A 158 -16.71 4.17 -4.89
N LYS A 159 -16.21 5.37 -5.23
CA LYS A 159 -17.01 6.60 -5.24
C LYS A 159 -18.17 6.50 -6.23
N LYS A 160 -17.95 5.91 -7.41
CA LYS A 160 -19.01 5.66 -8.40
C LYS A 160 -20.08 4.71 -7.88
N GLU A 161 -19.75 3.83 -6.95
CA GLU A 161 -20.69 2.94 -6.27
C GLU A 161 -21.37 3.55 -5.03
N GLY A 162 -21.07 4.81 -4.72
CA GLY A 162 -21.72 5.57 -3.64
C GLY A 162 -20.98 5.55 -2.30
N ALA A 163 -19.80 4.94 -2.22
CA ALA A 163 -18.99 4.93 -0.99
C ALA A 163 -18.39 6.31 -0.70
N THR A 164 -18.30 6.66 0.58
CA THR A 164 -17.39 7.72 1.05
C THR A 164 -15.99 7.13 1.12
N VAL A 165 -15.05 7.68 0.34
CA VAL A 165 -13.68 7.14 0.25
C VAL A 165 -12.67 8.15 0.77
N THR A 166 -11.80 7.70 1.67
CA THR A 166 -10.64 8.45 2.19
C THR A 166 -9.35 7.72 1.85
N LEU A 167 -8.32 8.44 1.41
CA LEU A 167 -6.96 7.90 1.25
C LEU A 167 -6.16 8.19 2.52
N THR A 168 -5.29 7.26 2.95
CA THR A 168 -4.36 7.55 4.05
C THR A 168 -3.27 8.56 3.65
N GLN A 169 -2.94 8.62 2.37
CA GLN A 169 -2.02 9.57 1.76
C GLN A 169 -2.37 9.79 0.30
N ASP A 170 -2.10 10.99 -0.22
CA ASP A 170 -2.40 11.36 -1.61
C ASP A 170 -1.23 12.16 -2.25
N ASP A 171 0.00 11.78 -1.92
CA ASP A 171 1.24 12.48 -2.29
C ASP A 171 1.28 13.98 -1.88
N ASP A 172 0.54 14.35 -0.85
CA ASP A 172 0.33 15.72 -0.38
C ASP A 172 1.30 16.15 0.74
N ARG A 173 2.23 15.28 1.12
CA ARG A 173 3.22 15.51 2.19
C ARG A 173 4.61 14.98 1.82
N PRO A 174 5.70 15.47 2.45
CA PRO A 174 7.07 15.10 2.09
C PRO A 174 7.39 13.61 2.32
N PHE A 175 6.88 13.00 3.40
CA PHE A 175 7.07 11.58 3.74
C PHE A 175 5.96 11.09 4.67
N GLY A 176 5.77 9.77 4.81
CA GLY A 176 4.72 9.17 5.64
C GLY A 176 3.29 9.51 5.16
N PRO A 177 2.21 9.18 5.88
CA PRO A 177 2.08 8.87 7.30
C PRO A 177 2.79 7.61 7.74
N CYS A 178 3.21 7.61 9.01
CA CYS A 178 3.74 6.40 9.63
C CYS A 178 2.66 5.31 9.70
N VAL A 179 3.04 4.04 9.77
CA VAL A 179 2.12 2.89 9.77
C VAL A 179 1.08 2.93 10.91
N ASP A 180 1.41 3.54 12.05
CA ASP A 180 0.50 3.77 13.16
C ASP A 180 -0.49 4.91 12.87
N GLU A 181 -0.05 5.99 12.24
CA GLU A 181 -0.91 7.06 11.76
C GLU A 181 -1.88 6.56 10.67
N ARG A 182 -1.40 5.74 9.73
CA ARG A 182 -2.24 5.07 8.70
C ARG A 182 -3.36 4.25 9.31
N ALA A 183 -3.08 3.47 10.36
CA ALA A 183 -4.11 2.72 11.10
C ALA A 183 -5.12 3.66 11.77
N ARG A 184 -4.65 4.73 12.43
CA ARG A 184 -5.53 5.69 13.11
C ARG A 184 -6.46 6.42 12.14
N ILE A 185 -6.05 6.68 10.88
CA ILE A 185 -6.93 7.28 9.87
C ILE A 185 -8.16 6.40 9.65
N GLY A 186 -7.96 5.10 9.45
CA GLY A 186 -9.05 4.11 9.32
C GLY A 186 -10.00 4.12 10.53
N ASN A 187 -9.41 4.06 11.73
CA ASN A 187 -10.18 4.01 12.98
C ASN A 187 -11.00 5.30 13.20
N ARG A 188 -10.40 6.48 12.97
CA ARG A 188 -11.08 7.78 13.12
C ARG A 188 -12.21 7.97 12.11
N ALA A 189 -12.04 7.47 10.90
CA ALA A 189 -13.08 7.50 9.87
C ALA A 189 -14.26 6.57 10.20
N LYS A 190 -14.12 5.67 11.20
CA LYS A 190 -15.08 4.58 11.47
C LYS A 190 -15.39 3.79 10.20
N ALA A 191 -14.34 3.49 9.44
CA ALA A 191 -14.49 2.83 8.15
C ALA A 191 -15.17 1.46 8.29
N ASP A 192 -16.04 1.13 7.34
CA ASP A 192 -16.61 -0.22 7.23
C ASP A 192 -15.57 -1.22 6.71
N ALA A 193 -14.62 -0.75 5.90
CA ALA A 193 -13.46 -1.53 5.44
C ALA A 193 -12.23 -0.64 5.20
N VAL A 194 -11.06 -1.21 5.45
CA VAL A 194 -9.76 -0.60 5.11
C VAL A 194 -8.96 -1.56 4.23
N VAL A 195 -8.42 -1.07 3.11
CA VAL A 195 -7.59 -1.88 2.22
C VAL A 195 -6.27 -1.18 1.97
N SER A 196 -5.17 -1.83 2.35
CA SER A 196 -3.82 -1.40 1.99
C SER A 196 -3.41 -2.01 0.66
N VAL A 197 -3.00 -1.19 -0.30
CA VAL A 197 -2.56 -1.64 -1.63
C VAL A 197 -1.03 -1.62 -1.66
N HIS A 198 -0.43 -2.76 -1.98
CA HIS A 198 1.01 -2.98 -2.03
C HIS A 198 1.43 -3.84 -3.24
N ALA A 199 2.74 -3.95 -3.46
CA ALA A 199 3.33 -4.97 -4.30
C ALA A 199 4.64 -5.48 -3.70
N ASP A 200 4.91 -6.77 -3.84
CA ASP A 200 5.98 -7.43 -3.10
C ASP A 200 7.31 -7.41 -3.88
N GLY A 201 8.40 -7.75 -3.19
CA GLY A 201 9.72 -7.97 -3.77
C GLY A 201 10.33 -9.29 -3.31
N SER A 202 10.35 -10.28 -4.21
CA SER A 202 10.88 -11.63 -3.96
C SER A 202 11.72 -12.15 -5.13
N ALA A 203 12.39 -13.29 -5.00
CA ALA A 203 13.19 -13.89 -6.08
C ALA A 203 12.42 -14.07 -7.40
N VAL A 204 13.13 -14.04 -8.53
CA VAL A 204 12.55 -14.36 -9.86
C VAL A 204 11.98 -15.78 -9.84
N GLY A 205 10.79 -15.96 -10.43
CA GLY A 205 10.02 -17.21 -10.37
C GLY A 205 8.96 -17.23 -9.26
N ASN A 206 9.12 -16.40 -8.22
CA ASN A 206 8.08 -16.16 -7.23
C ASN A 206 7.09 -15.14 -7.79
N ARG A 207 5.82 -15.54 -7.89
CA ARG A 207 4.79 -14.82 -8.62
C ARG A 207 3.43 -14.97 -7.98
N GLY A 208 2.53 -14.04 -8.31
CA GLY A 208 1.13 -14.06 -7.89
C GLY A 208 0.86 -13.12 -6.73
N PHE A 209 -0.44 -12.90 -6.49
CA PHE A 209 -0.91 -11.98 -5.45
C PHE A 209 -1.11 -12.71 -4.12
N HIS A 210 -1.07 -11.98 -3.01
CA HIS A 210 -1.58 -12.49 -1.74
C HIS A 210 -2.24 -11.38 -0.92
N VAL A 211 -3.20 -11.76 -0.08
CA VAL A 211 -3.94 -10.88 0.82
C VAL A 211 -3.53 -11.20 2.26
N ILE A 212 -2.91 -10.24 2.92
CA ILE A 212 -2.47 -10.38 4.30
C ILE A 212 -3.60 -9.99 5.25
N LEU A 213 -3.90 -10.91 6.17
CA LEU A 213 -4.96 -10.84 7.15
C LEU A 213 -4.37 -10.61 8.56
N PRO A 214 -5.08 -9.88 9.44
CA PRO A 214 -4.64 -9.73 10.82
C PRO A 214 -4.73 -11.05 11.58
N GLY A 215 -3.65 -11.43 12.25
CA GLY A 215 -3.64 -12.46 13.29
C GLY A 215 -4.07 -11.90 14.64
N LEU A 216 -4.32 -12.80 15.61
CA LEU A 216 -4.64 -12.42 16.98
C LEU A 216 -3.43 -11.76 17.67
N VAL A 217 -3.59 -10.47 18.00
CA VAL A 217 -2.62 -9.62 18.70
C VAL A 217 -3.37 -8.86 19.80
N LYS A 218 -2.81 -8.90 21.02
CA LYS A 218 -3.24 -8.10 22.17
C LYS A 218 -2.04 -7.47 22.86
N GLY A 219 -2.17 -6.22 23.27
CA GLY A 219 -1.15 -5.50 24.04
C GLY A 219 -0.55 -4.32 23.29
N GLY A 220 0.02 -3.38 24.06
CA GLY A 220 0.61 -2.15 23.52
C GLY A 220 -0.36 -1.30 22.68
N GLY A 221 -1.63 -1.24 23.09
CA GLY A 221 -2.69 -0.50 22.41
C GLY A 221 -3.39 -1.25 21.27
N ALA A 222 -2.92 -2.47 20.92
CA ALA A 222 -3.58 -3.32 19.94
C ALA A 222 -4.56 -4.32 20.60
N ASP A 223 -5.73 -4.50 19.99
CA ASP A 223 -6.60 -5.67 20.16
C ASP A 223 -7.27 -5.99 18.82
N THR A 224 -6.77 -7.00 18.12
CA THR A 224 -7.30 -7.41 16.80
C THR A 224 -8.45 -8.41 16.89
N THR A 225 -8.80 -8.90 18.10
CA THR A 225 -9.87 -9.88 18.31
C THR A 225 -11.18 -9.54 17.58
N PRO A 226 -11.70 -8.29 17.60
CA PRO A 226 -12.96 -7.98 16.93
C PRO A 226 -12.85 -7.97 15.39
N ILE A 227 -11.64 -7.87 14.83
CA ILE A 227 -11.46 -7.67 13.39
C ILE A 227 -10.93 -8.90 12.66
N VAL A 228 -10.39 -9.92 13.34
CA VAL A 228 -9.80 -11.10 12.65
C VAL A 228 -10.81 -11.83 11.76
N GLY A 229 -12.06 -11.99 12.21
CA GLY A 229 -13.13 -12.63 11.43
C GLY A 229 -13.57 -11.76 10.24
N PRO A 230 -14.06 -10.53 10.48
CA PRO A 230 -14.46 -9.62 9.40
C PRO A 230 -13.36 -9.31 8.38
N SER A 231 -12.09 -9.22 8.82
CA SER A 231 -10.97 -8.97 7.89
C SER A 231 -10.66 -10.20 7.04
N ARG A 232 -10.88 -11.41 7.56
CA ARG A 232 -10.77 -12.64 6.77
C ARG A 232 -11.84 -12.67 5.68
N ASP A 233 -13.08 -12.36 6.03
CA ASP A 233 -14.20 -12.31 5.09
C ASP A 233 -13.94 -11.28 3.96
N LEU A 234 -13.55 -10.06 4.33
CA LEU A 234 -13.07 -9.04 3.38
C LEU A 234 -11.93 -9.55 2.49
N GLY A 235 -10.95 -10.23 3.07
CA GLY A 235 -9.78 -10.74 2.34
C GLY A 235 -10.13 -11.87 1.37
N GLU A 236 -11.04 -12.76 1.73
CA GLU A 236 -11.53 -13.85 0.88
C GLU A 236 -12.32 -13.31 -0.32
N HIS A 237 -13.20 -12.33 -0.09
CA HIS A 237 -13.90 -11.61 -1.15
C HIS A 237 -12.95 -10.91 -2.12
N ILE A 238 -11.96 -10.18 -1.59
CA ILE A 238 -10.94 -9.52 -2.40
C ILE A 238 -10.11 -10.53 -3.19
N ALA A 239 -9.59 -11.58 -2.55
CA ALA A 239 -8.76 -12.57 -3.23
C ALA A 239 -9.50 -13.22 -4.41
N GLY A 240 -10.77 -13.61 -4.21
CA GLY A 240 -11.60 -14.22 -5.24
C GLY A 240 -11.86 -13.29 -6.43
N ARG A 241 -12.29 -12.04 -6.17
CA ARG A 241 -12.54 -11.06 -7.25
C ARG A 241 -11.26 -10.60 -7.92
N PHE A 242 -10.18 -10.40 -7.18
CA PHE A 242 -8.88 -10.01 -7.73
C PHE A 242 -8.37 -11.06 -8.72
N ALA A 243 -8.39 -12.34 -8.34
CA ALA A 243 -8.02 -13.44 -9.22
C ALA A 243 -8.89 -13.48 -10.49
N ALA A 244 -10.21 -13.42 -10.31
CA ALA A 244 -11.16 -13.51 -11.43
C ALA A 244 -11.02 -12.36 -12.43
N VAL A 245 -10.79 -11.14 -11.96
CA VAL A 245 -10.76 -9.94 -12.80
C VAL A 245 -9.41 -9.72 -13.46
N THR A 246 -8.31 -10.01 -12.75
CA THR A 246 -6.94 -9.81 -13.27
C THR A 246 -6.44 -11.00 -14.07
N GLY A 247 -6.93 -12.21 -13.77
CA GLY A 247 -6.35 -13.47 -14.23
C GLY A 247 -5.05 -13.85 -13.52
N SER A 248 -4.65 -13.12 -12.47
CA SER A 248 -3.48 -13.45 -11.67
C SER A 248 -3.77 -14.64 -10.76
N ALA A 249 -2.79 -15.53 -10.62
CA ALA A 249 -2.85 -16.63 -9.67
C ALA A 249 -2.51 -16.14 -8.25
N PRO A 250 -3.01 -16.84 -7.21
CA PRO A 250 -2.45 -16.73 -5.86
C PRO A 250 -0.92 -16.93 -5.87
N SER A 251 -0.26 -16.30 -4.90
CA SER A 251 1.18 -16.38 -4.69
C SER A 251 1.65 -17.83 -4.58
N ASN A 252 2.70 -18.17 -5.31
CA ASN A 252 3.37 -19.48 -5.22
C ASN A 252 4.48 -19.54 -4.16
N TYR A 253 4.65 -18.48 -3.37
CA TYR A 253 5.75 -18.35 -2.40
C TYR A 253 5.31 -17.87 -1.00
N ILE A 254 4.10 -17.33 -0.87
CA ILE A 254 3.47 -16.90 0.39
C ILE A 254 2.01 -17.37 0.38
N GLY A 255 1.47 -17.72 1.56
CA GLY A 255 0.06 -18.04 1.73
C GLY A 255 -0.36 -19.43 1.25
N ASP A 256 0.59 -20.37 1.16
CA ASP A 256 0.37 -21.80 0.91
C ASP A 256 -0.52 -22.11 -0.31
N GLY A 257 -0.42 -21.29 -1.36
CA GLY A 257 -1.21 -21.42 -2.60
C GLY A 257 -2.67 -20.97 -2.48
N THR A 258 -3.12 -20.56 -1.29
CA THR A 258 -4.46 -19.99 -1.07
C THR A 258 -4.55 -18.52 -1.45
N GLY A 259 -3.41 -17.83 -1.44
CA GLY A 259 -3.34 -16.38 -1.63
C GLY A 259 -3.75 -15.60 -0.38
N LEU A 260 -3.90 -16.25 0.77
CA LEU A 260 -4.16 -15.61 2.06
C LEU A 260 -2.99 -15.85 3.01
N ASP A 261 -2.55 -14.81 3.69
CA ASP A 261 -1.41 -14.85 4.61
C ASP A 261 -1.78 -14.22 5.96
N VAL A 262 -1.68 -14.96 7.07
CA VAL A 262 -2.08 -14.44 8.40
C VAL A 262 -0.84 -13.97 9.16
N ARG A 263 -0.78 -12.68 9.45
CA ARG A 263 0.41 -12.05 10.05
C ARG A 263 0.11 -11.25 11.32
N LYS A 264 1.15 -11.05 12.14
CA LYS A 264 1.08 -10.38 13.46
C LYS A 264 2.08 -9.23 13.63
N ASP A 265 2.80 -8.89 12.57
CA ASP A 265 3.96 -7.98 12.60
C ASP A 265 3.74 -6.68 11.79
N LEU A 266 2.52 -6.48 11.27
CA LEU A 266 2.18 -5.29 10.48
C LEU A 266 1.37 -4.30 11.34
N GLY A 267 1.98 -3.15 11.66
CA GLY A 267 1.33 -2.12 12.48
C GLY A 267 0.02 -1.60 11.93
N GLY A 268 -0.10 -1.48 10.62
CA GLY A 268 -1.35 -1.13 9.97
C GLY A 268 -2.50 -2.09 10.31
N LEU A 269 -2.21 -3.40 10.40
CA LEU A 269 -3.18 -4.44 10.78
C LEU A 269 -3.39 -4.47 12.30
N ASN A 270 -2.30 -4.54 13.07
CA ASN A 270 -2.34 -4.71 14.52
C ASN A 270 -3.09 -3.58 15.24
N LEU A 271 -2.97 -2.35 14.73
CA LEU A 271 -3.57 -1.15 15.32
C LEU A 271 -4.96 -0.82 14.75
N SER A 272 -5.47 -1.59 13.78
CA SER A 272 -6.80 -1.36 13.23
C SER A 272 -7.88 -1.80 14.22
N THR A 273 -8.93 -0.99 14.36
CA THR A 273 -10.15 -1.33 15.13
C THR A 273 -11.34 -1.62 14.21
N VAL A 274 -11.11 -1.61 12.91
CA VAL A 274 -12.09 -1.89 11.84
C VAL A 274 -11.55 -2.98 10.90
N PRO A 275 -12.39 -3.67 10.11
CA PRO A 275 -11.93 -4.70 9.17
C PRO A 275 -10.84 -4.15 8.23
N LYS A 276 -9.68 -4.81 8.19
CA LYS A 276 -8.53 -4.34 7.38
C LYS A 276 -7.73 -5.50 6.79
N VAL A 277 -7.31 -5.35 5.53
CA VAL A 277 -6.36 -6.25 4.85
C VAL A 277 -5.25 -5.47 4.14
N PHE A 278 -4.15 -6.16 3.84
CA PHE A 278 -3.13 -5.69 2.87
C PHE A 278 -3.21 -6.58 1.64
N VAL A 279 -3.09 -5.99 0.45
CA VAL A 279 -3.07 -6.74 -0.81
C VAL A 279 -1.74 -6.51 -1.49
N GLU A 280 -0.93 -7.55 -1.55
CA GLU A 280 0.28 -7.61 -2.34
C GLU A 280 -0.10 -8.06 -3.74
N CYS A 281 -0.14 -7.12 -4.68
CA CYS A 281 -0.75 -7.32 -6.00
C CYS A 281 0.08 -8.21 -6.95
N GLY A 282 1.34 -8.47 -6.63
CA GLY A 282 2.28 -9.29 -7.40
C GLY A 282 3.73 -8.99 -7.00
N ASN A 283 4.69 -9.74 -7.56
CA ASN A 283 6.11 -9.55 -7.26
C ASN A 283 6.78 -8.58 -8.26
N MET A 284 7.18 -7.39 -7.82
CA MET A 284 7.88 -6.39 -8.64
C MET A 284 9.24 -6.87 -9.18
N ARG A 285 9.87 -7.85 -8.52
CA ARG A 285 11.18 -8.37 -8.90
C ARG A 285 11.13 -9.51 -9.91
N ASP A 286 9.94 -10.10 -10.13
CA ASP A 286 9.73 -11.06 -11.21
C ASP A 286 9.32 -10.31 -12.50
N PRO A 287 9.97 -10.58 -13.65
CA PRO A 287 9.71 -9.83 -14.88
C PRO A 287 8.29 -10.02 -15.43
N LYS A 288 7.62 -11.15 -15.18
CA LYS A 288 6.26 -11.39 -15.67
C LYS A 288 5.25 -10.59 -14.86
N ASP A 289 5.39 -10.59 -13.54
CA ASP A 289 4.53 -9.78 -12.68
C ASP A 289 4.85 -8.28 -12.86
N ALA A 290 6.12 -7.89 -12.99
CA ALA A 290 6.51 -6.50 -13.29
C ALA A 290 5.88 -5.98 -14.59
N ALA A 291 5.78 -6.80 -15.64
CA ALA A 291 5.10 -6.43 -16.89
C ALA A 291 3.60 -6.16 -16.68
N LEU A 292 2.95 -6.88 -15.76
CA LEU A 292 1.57 -6.61 -15.36
C LEU A 292 1.47 -5.33 -14.54
N LEU A 293 2.29 -5.18 -13.50
CA LEU A 293 2.25 -4.03 -12.58
C LEU A 293 2.54 -2.69 -13.29
N THR A 294 3.38 -2.71 -14.34
CA THR A 294 3.70 -1.54 -15.17
C THR A 294 2.64 -1.24 -16.24
N SER A 295 1.75 -2.17 -16.55
CA SER A 295 0.65 -1.98 -17.49
C SER A 295 -0.51 -1.18 -16.88
N ALA A 296 -0.89 -0.07 -17.51
CA ALA A 296 -2.03 0.74 -17.08
C ALA A 296 -3.36 -0.04 -17.13
N ASP A 297 -3.56 -0.85 -18.17
CA ASP A 297 -4.75 -1.69 -18.32
C ASP A 297 -4.84 -2.73 -17.21
N TRP A 298 -3.71 -3.33 -16.83
CA TRP A 298 -3.70 -4.31 -15.74
C TRP A 298 -3.93 -3.63 -14.39
N ARG A 299 -3.35 -2.44 -14.14
CA ARG A 299 -3.66 -1.67 -12.93
C ARG A 299 -5.13 -1.30 -12.82
N GLN A 300 -5.79 -1.01 -13.95
CA GLN A 300 -7.24 -0.83 -13.97
C GLN A 300 -8.01 -2.12 -13.64
N LYS A 301 -7.56 -3.28 -14.11
CA LYS A 301 -8.14 -4.58 -13.73
C LYS A 301 -7.92 -4.88 -12.25
N ALA A 302 -6.73 -4.61 -11.71
CA ALA A 302 -6.41 -4.78 -10.29
C ALA A 302 -7.35 -3.92 -9.43
N ALA A 303 -7.47 -2.63 -9.74
CA ALA A 303 -8.40 -1.72 -9.05
C ALA A 303 -9.85 -2.19 -9.14
N ARG A 304 -10.29 -2.72 -10.29
CA ARG A 304 -11.64 -3.29 -10.44
C ARG A 304 -11.84 -4.55 -9.59
N GLY A 305 -10.87 -5.47 -9.58
CA GLY A 305 -10.92 -6.66 -8.74
C GLY A 305 -10.99 -6.33 -7.25
N LEU A 306 -10.22 -5.33 -6.81
CA LEU A 306 -10.29 -4.81 -5.45
C LEU A 306 -11.66 -4.18 -5.15
N ALA A 307 -12.18 -3.32 -6.03
CA ALA A 307 -13.47 -2.67 -5.86
C ALA A 307 -14.59 -3.70 -5.73
N GLU A 308 -14.69 -4.63 -6.67
CA GLU A 308 -15.72 -5.68 -6.65
C GLU A 308 -15.62 -6.59 -5.41
N GLY A 309 -14.40 -6.87 -4.94
CA GLY A 309 -14.19 -7.62 -3.70
C GLY A 309 -14.71 -6.86 -2.47
N ILE A 310 -14.34 -5.59 -2.34
CA ILE A 310 -14.83 -4.71 -1.27
C ILE A 310 -16.36 -4.58 -1.33
N SER A 311 -16.92 -4.41 -2.54
CA SER A 311 -18.36 -4.30 -2.71
C SER A 311 -19.08 -5.58 -2.34
N GLY A 312 -18.53 -6.74 -2.69
CA GLY A 312 -19.09 -8.03 -2.26
C GLY A 312 -19.09 -8.22 -0.75
N PHE A 313 -18.12 -7.65 -0.03
CA PHE A 313 -18.06 -7.68 1.44
C PHE A 313 -19.01 -6.67 2.09
N LEU A 314 -19.17 -5.48 1.51
CA LEU A 314 -19.92 -4.37 2.12
C LEU A 314 -21.40 -4.28 1.70
N ALA A 315 -21.74 -4.83 0.54
CA ALA A 315 -23.11 -4.84 0.05
C ALA A 315 -24.00 -5.71 0.95
N PRO A 316 -25.27 -5.31 1.18
CA PRO A 316 -26.21 -6.02 2.03
C PRO A 316 -26.64 -7.39 1.49
#